data_AF-A0A941LBJ4-F1
#
_entry.id   AF-A0A941LBJ4-F1
#
_cell.length_a   1.000
_cell.length_b   1.000
_cell.length_c   1.000
_cell.angle_alpha   90.00
_cell.angle_beta   90.00
_cell.angle_gamma   90.00
#
_symmetry.space_group_name_H-M   'P 1'
#
loop_
_entity.id
_entity.type
_entity.pdbx_description
1 polymer ?
#
loop_
_entity_poly.entity_id
_entity_poly.type
_entity_poly.pdbx_seq_one_letter_code
_entity_poly.pdbx_strand_id
1 'polypeptide(L)'
;MDLQRQPPRRWSDQVAGMIWLPRLIDKVRAFQAGTLGAYAYPSALDQSFMRHLRLTPAWIESVVRDMISDEAIGATLRQRIPLSDEEIQTRCAAFQKKYWWALAVLDRDDGYVHGLGYPLPQFLQRPLWRWYQRWSAQKANATSV
;
A
#
# COMPACT_ATOMS: atom_id res chain seq x y z
N MET A 1 12.23 -1.52 -9.36
CA MET A 1 11.04 -0.70 -9.73
C MET A 1 11.44 0.76 -9.58
N ASP A 2 11.11 1.64 -10.52
CA ASP A 2 11.41 3.07 -10.42
C ASP A 2 10.10 3.87 -10.39
N LEU A 3 9.74 4.36 -9.19
CA LEU A 3 8.50 5.11 -8.96
C LEU A 3 8.63 6.61 -9.27
N GLN A 4 9.80 7.05 -9.73
CA GLN A 4 9.96 8.38 -10.31
C GLN A 4 9.41 8.43 -11.74
N ARG A 5 9.28 7.28 -12.40
CA ARG A 5 8.88 7.16 -13.81
C ARG A 5 7.45 6.69 -14.01
N GLN A 6 6.96 5.84 -13.12
CA GLN A 6 5.62 5.24 -13.23
C GLN A 6 5.01 4.98 -11.85
N PRO A 7 3.68 5.06 -11.71
CA PRO A 7 3.02 4.73 -10.44
C PRO A 7 3.24 3.25 -10.08
N PRO A 8 3.25 2.91 -8.78
CA PRO A 8 3.20 1.52 -8.36
C PRO A 8 1.82 0.95 -8.70
N ARG A 9 1.73 -0.37 -8.84
CA ARG A 9 0.49 -1.09 -9.21
C ARG A 9 -0.74 -0.66 -8.42
N ARG A 10 -1.90 -0.88 -9.02
CA ARG A 10 -3.16 -0.39 -8.49
C ARG A 10 -3.46 -1.06 -7.17
N TRP A 11 -4.12 -0.35 -6.27
CA TRP A 11 -4.48 -0.86 -4.94
C TRP A 11 -5.44 -2.06 -4.97
N SER A 12 -6.08 -2.33 -6.11
CA SER A 12 -7.03 -3.42 -6.30
C SER A 12 -6.38 -4.70 -6.85
N ASP A 13 -5.14 -4.61 -7.34
CA ASP A 13 -4.44 -5.73 -7.96
C ASP A 13 -4.11 -6.79 -6.91
N GLN A 14 -4.25 -8.07 -7.23
CA GLN A 14 -4.11 -9.13 -6.23
C GLN A 14 -2.91 -10.02 -6.49
N VAL A 15 -2.16 -10.30 -5.43
CA VAL A 15 -1.20 -11.42 -5.34
C VAL A 15 -1.58 -12.24 -4.12
N ALA A 16 -1.67 -13.56 -4.29
CA ALA A 16 -2.07 -14.51 -3.25
C ALA A 16 -3.37 -14.12 -2.49
N GLY A 17 -4.33 -13.48 -3.18
CA GLY A 17 -5.62 -13.05 -2.63
C GLY A 17 -5.60 -11.73 -1.85
N MET A 18 -4.54 -10.92 -1.99
CA MET A 18 -4.34 -9.67 -1.23
C MET A 18 -4.25 -8.45 -2.16
N ILE A 19 -5.23 -7.53 -2.09
CA ILE A 19 -5.39 -6.37 -3.00
C ILE A 19 -4.27 -5.29 -2.91
N TRP A 20 -3.68 -5.08 -1.74
CA TRP A 20 -2.64 -4.06 -1.56
C TRP A 20 -1.21 -4.61 -1.75
N LEU A 21 -1.07 -5.93 -1.82
CA LEU A 21 0.24 -6.59 -1.81
C LEU A 21 1.11 -6.23 -3.02
N PRO A 22 0.61 -6.23 -4.27
CA PRO A 22 1.42 -5.85 -5.44
C PRO A 22 1.99 -4.43 -5.31
N ARG A 23 1.13 -3.49 -4.89
CA ARG A 23 1.52 -2.10 -4.65
C ARG A 23 2.57 -1.98 -3.54
N LEU A 24 2.41 -2.75 -2.46
CA LEU A 24 3.38 -2.80 -1.37
C LEU A 24 4.74 -3.31 -1.85
N ILE A 25 4.76 -4.39 -2.65
CA ILE A 25 5.98 -4.96 -3.24
C ILE A 25 6.71 -3.92 -4.09
N ASP A 26 5.98 -3.20 -4.96
CA ASP A 26 6.57 -2.16 -5.80
C ASP A 26 7.25 -1.06 -4.99
N LYS A 27 6.58 -0.63 -3.91
CA LYS A 27 7.12 0.38 -2.99
C LYS A 27 8.34 -0.10 -2.23
N VAL A 28 8.35 -1.35 -1.78
CA VAL A 28 9.52 -1.95 -1.12
C VAL A 28 10.69 -2.06 -2.10
N ARG A 29 10.45 -2.55 -3.32
CA ARG A 29 11.49 -2.61 -4.38
C ARG A 29 12.04 -1.22 -4.71
N ALA A 30 11.19 -0.20 -4.75
CA ALA A 30 11.63 1.17 -4.99
C ALA A 30 12.37 1.78 -3.80
N PHE A 31 11.95 1.47 -2.57
CA PHE A 31 12.66 1.87 -1.35
C PHE A 31 14.08 1.28 -1.31
N GLN A 32 14.20 -0.02 -1.58
CA GLN A 32 15.50 -0.72 -1.62
C GLN A 32 16.41 -0.21 -2.74
N ALA A 33 15.84 0.25 -3.86
CA ALA A 33 16.57 0.80 -4.99
C ALA A 33 16.81 2.32 -4.89
N GLY A 34 16.28 3.02 -3.88
CA GLY A 34 16.40 4.47 -3.75
C GLY A 34 15.57 5.27 -4.76
N THR A 35 14.53 4.67 -5.35
CA THR A 35 13.74 5.21 -6.47
C THR A 35 12.26 5.44 -6.12
N LEU A 36 11.96 5.78 -4.86
CA LEU A 36 10.60 6.04 -4.38
C LEU A 36 9.94 7.28 -5.00
N GLY A 37 10.73 8.30 -5.37
CA GLY A 37 10.20 9.55 -5.91
C GLY A 37 9.28 10.28 -4.92
N ALA A 38 8.04 10.57 -5.35
CA ALA A 38 7.03 11.24 -4.52
C ALA A 38 6.30 10.29 -3.55
N TYR A 39 6.50 8.99 -3.66
CA TYR A 39 5.86 8.00 -2.80
C TYR A 39 6.62 7.83 -1.48
N ALA A 40 5.89 7.46 -0.42
CA ALA A 40 6.48 7.19 0.89
C ALA A 40 6.31 5.70 1.26
N TYR A 41 7.36 5.12 1.86
CA TYR A 41 7.35 3.77 2.43
C TYR A 41 8.15 3.76 3.75
N PRO A 42 7.64 3.11 4.82
CA PRO A 42 6.28 2.60 4.96
C PRO A 42 5.27 3.73 5.24
N SER A 43 4.27 3.90 4.38
CA SER A 43 3.18 4.86 4.58
C SER A 43 2.13 4.36 5.58
N ALA A 44 1.23 5.23 6.04
CA ALA A 44 0.16 4.83 6.96
C ALA A 44 -0.78 3.74 6.39
N LEU A 45 -1.02 3.73 5.08
CA LEU A 45 -1.80 2.66 4.44
C LEU A 45 -1.02 1.34 4.43
N ASP A 46 0.28 1.36 4.13
CA ASP A 46 1.11 0.14 4.18
C ASP A 46 1.15 -0.45 5.58
N GLN A 47 1.40 0.40 6.58
CA GLN A 47 1.44 -0.01 7.99
C GLN A 47 0.08 -0.56 8.43
N SER A 48 -1.02 0.07 8.01
CA SER A 48 -2.35 -0.44 8.30
C SER A 48 -2.60 -1.79 7.62
N PHE A 49 -2.26 -1.95 6.35
CA PHE A 49 -2.43 -3.21 5.62
C PHE A 49 -1.62 -4.34 6.29
N MET A 50 -0.33 -4.11 6.55
CA MET A 50 0.53 -5.05 7.25
C MET A 50 -0.06 -5.44 8.61
N ARG A 51 -0.59 -4.48 9.38
CA ARG A 51 -1.23 -4.75 10.67
C ARG A 51 -2.48 -5.63 10.54
N HIS A 52 -3.31 -5.45 9.51
CA HIS A 52 -4.49 -6.31 9.30
C HIS A 52 -4.06 -7.77 9.05
N LEU A 53 -2.95 -7.98 8.34
CA LEU A 53 -2.46 -9.30 8.00
C LEU A 53 -1.40 -9.85 8.97
N ARG A 54 -1.09 -9.13 10.07
CA ARG A 54 -0.07 -9.50 11.06
C ARG A 54 1.36 -9.58 10.49
N LEU A 55 1.68 -8.66 9.59
CA LEU A 55 2.99 -8.52 8.96
C LEU A 55 3.77 -7.35 9.57
N THR A 56 5.09 -7.38 9.41
CA THR A 56 5.98 -6.31 9.83
C THR A 56 6.76 -5.76 8.62
N PRO A 57 7.13 -4.46 8.61
CA PRO A 57 7.94 -3.87 7.54
C PRO A 57 9.26 -4.63 7.33
N ALA A 58 9.98 -4.91 8.43
CA ALA A 58 11.27 -5.61 8.37
C ALA A 58 11.19 -6.98 7.68
N TRP A 59 10.11 -7.73 7.93
CA TRP A 59 9.93 -9.04 7.31
C TRP A 59 9.48 -8.95 5.86
N ILE A 60 8.60 -8.01 5.51
CA ILE A 60 8.26 -7.75 4.11
C ILE A 60 9.51 -7.34 3.32
N GLU A 61 10.35 -6.48 3.89
CA GLU A 61 11.59 -6.03 3.27
C GLU A 61 12.57 -7.17 3.06
N SER A 62 12.70 -8.11 4.01
CA SER A 62 13.55 -9.29 3.80
C SER A 62 13.01 -10.18 2.68
N VAL A 63 11.70 -10.49 2.70
CA VAL A 63 11.08 -11.36 1.69
C VAL A 63 11.20 -10.76 0.28
N VAL A 64 10.95 -9.47 0.12
CA VAL A 64 11.05 -8.79 -1.19
C VAL A 64 12.49 -8.67 -1.67
N ARG A 65 13.47 -8.58 -0.76
CA ARG A 65 14.90 -8.58 -1.11
C ARG A 65 15.35 -9.93 -1.66
N ASP A 66 14.89 -11.00 -1.04
CA ASP A 66 15.36 -12.36 -1.33
C ASP A 66 14.60 -12.99 -2.51
N MET A 67 13.45 -12.43 -2.91
CA MET A 67 12.56 -13.02 -3.91
C MET A 67 12.21 -12.06 -5.05
N ILE A 68 12.40 -12.53 -6.29
CA ILE A 68 12.13 -11.76 -7.51
C ILE A 68 10.67 -11.90 -7.96
N SER A 69 10.05 -13.07 -7.80
CA SER A 69 8.68 -13.32 -8.26
C SER A 69 7.65 -12.96 -7.20
N ASP A 70 6.56 -12.36 -7.65
CA ASP A 70 5.43 -12.00 -6.80
C ASP A 70 4.66 -13.23 -6.30
N GLU A 71 4.62 -14.29 -7.10
CA GLU A 71 4.06 -15.59 -6.73
C GLU A 71 4.86 -16.21 -5.57
N ALA A 72 6.20 -16.17 -5.64
CA ALA A 72 7.08 -16.65 -4.58
C ALA A 72 6.88 -15.84 -3.29
N ILE A 73 6.86 -14.51 -3.39
CA ILE A 73 6.57 -13.61 -2.27
C ILE A 73 5.20 -13.99 -1.66
N GLY A 74 4.15 -14.05 -2.48
CA GLY A 74 2.80 -14.38 -2.04
C GLY A 74 2.71 -15.73 -1.33
N ALA A 75 3.37 -16.76 -1.86
CA ALA A 75 3.41 -18.10 -1.26
C ALA A 75 4.13 -18.07 0.11
N THR A 76 5.27 -17.39 0.22
CA THR A 76 5.99 -17.24 1.49
C THR A 76 5.17 -16.47 2.52
N LEU A 77 4.43 -15.44 2.09
CA LEU A 77 3.52 -14.73 2.99
C LEU A 77 2.42 -15.67 3.50
N ARG A 78 1.80 -16.45 2.60
CA ARG A 78 0.74 -17.41 2.97
C ARG A 78 1.21 -18.50 3.93
N GLN A 79 2.45 -18.98 3.81
CA GLN A 79 2.99 -20.00 4.71
C GLN A 79 3.19 -19.50 6.14
N ARG A 80 3.47 -18.20 6.31
CA ARG A 80 3.79 -17.62 7.62
C ARG A 80 2.60 -16.96 8.31
N ILE A 81 1.62 -16.50 7.54
CA ILE A 81 0.39 -15.92 8.07
C ILE A 81 -0.53 -17.07 8.51
N PRO A 82 -0.84 -17.22 9.81
CA PRO A 82 -1.74 -18.26 10.29
C PRO A 82 -3.21 -17.82 10.09
N LEU A 83 -3.60 -17.52 8.85
CA LEU A 83 -4.95 -17.10 8.48
C LEU A 83 -5.43 -17.94 7.31
N SER A 84 -6.70 -18.33 7.33
CA SER A 84 -7.35 -18.96 6.19
C SER A 84 -7.52 -17.97 5.04
N ASP A 85 -7.77 -18.50 3.84
CA ASP A 85 -8.13 -17.71 2.65
C ASP A 85 -9.33 -16.79 2.92
N GLU A 86 -10.34 -17.31 3.62
CA GLU A 86 -11.54 -16.56 3.99
C GLU A 86 -11.23 -15.42 4.97
N GLU A 87 -10.35 -15.64 5.95
CA GLU A 87 -9.91 -14.60 6.88
C GLU A 87 -9.11 -13.51 6.15
N ILE A 88 -8.23 -13.89 5.21
CA ILE A 88 -7.46 -12.93 4.42
C ILE A 88 -8.40 -12.07 3.57
N GLN A 89 -9.37 -12.69 2.90
CA GLN A 89 -10.38 -11.98 2.11
C GLN A 89 -11.20 -11.03 2.99
N THR A 90 -11.69 -11.50 4.14
CA THR A 90 -12.47 -10.70 5.10
C THR A 90 -11.68 -9.48 5.57
N ARG A 91 -10.40 -9.66 5.90
CA ARG A 91 -9.53 -8.56 6.35
C ARG A 91 -9.17 -7.60 5.23
N CYS A 92 -8.96 -8.09 4.00
CA CYS A 92 -8.76 -7.25 2.82
C CYS A 92 -10.01 -6.43 2.50
N ALA A 93 -11.20 -7.03 2.57
CA ALA A 93 -12.48 -6.33 2.38
C ALA A 93 -12.70 -5.27 3.46
N ALA A 94 -12.37 -5.57 4.72
CA ALA A 94 -12.42 -4.61 5.81
C ALA A 94 -11.43 -3.44 5.60
N PHE A 95 -10.20 -3.73 5.14
CA PHE A 95 -9.22 -2.72 4.77
C PHE A 95 -9.73 -1.82 3.64
N GLN A 96 -10.26 -2.41 2.56
CA GLN A 96 -10.82 -1.66 1.43
C GLN A 96 -11.97 -0.77 1.89
N LYS A 97 -12.94 -1.31 2.64
CA LYS A 97 -14.09 -0.54 3.14
C LYS A 97 -13.65 0.62 4.03
N LYS A 98 -12.67 0.40 4.91
CA LYS A 98 -12.17 1.41 5.83
C LYS A 98 -11.47 2.57 5.12
N TYR A 99 -10.73 2.28 4.06
CA TYR A 99 -9.90 3.27 3.36
C TYR A 99 -10.43 3.65 1.97
N TRP A 100 -11.67 3.29 1.63
CA TRP A 100 -12.22 3.42 0.28
C TRP A 100 -12.06 4.84 -0.31
N TRP A 101 -12.28 5.88 0.51
CA TRP A 101 -12.07 7.27 0.10
C TRP A 101 -10.60 7.57 -0.23
N ALA A 102 -9.65 7.07 0.57
CA ALA A 102 -8.23 7.26 0.31
C ALA A 102 -7.78 6.49 -0.93
N LEU A 103 -8.30 5.27 -1.14
CA LEU A 103 -8.04 4.46 -2.32
C LEU A 103 -8.57 5.12 -3.59
N ALA A 104 -9.75 5.76 -3.52
CA ALA A 104 -10.32 6.51 -4.64
C ALA A 104 -9.48 7.75 -5.00
N VAL A 105 -8.91 8.44 -4.02
CA VAL A 105 -7.97 9.55 -4.26
C VAL A 105 -6.68 9.04 -4.91
N LEU A 106 -6.12 7.93 -4.41
CA LEU A 106 -4.91 7.32 -4.97
C LEU A 106 -5.09 6.91 -6.43
N ASP A 107 -6.23 6.31 -6.78
CA ASP A 107 -6.52 5.93 -8.17
C ASP A 107 -6.48 7.13 -9.13
N ARG A 108 -6.92 8.31 -8.68
CA ARG A 108 -6.84 9.52 -9.49
C ARG A 108 -5.42 10.06 -9.56
N ASP A 109 -4.74 10.15 -8.42
CA ASP A 109 -3.39 10.71 -8.33
C ASP A 109 -2.37 9.86 -9.11
N ASP A 110 -2.55 8.54 -9.12
CA ASP A 110 -1.74 7.61 -9.92
C ASP A 110 -2.18 7.53 -11.40
N GLY A 111 -3.31 8.18 -11.76
CA GLY A 111 -3.82 8.19 -13.14
C GLY A 111 -4.57 6.92 -13.56
N TYR A 112 -4.98 6.04 -12.64
CA TYR A 112 -5.81 4.86 -12.93
C TYR A 112 -7.26 5.19 -13.28
N VAL A 113 -7.76 6.37 -12.90
CA VAL A 113 -9.12 6.83 -13.23
C VAL A 113 -9.07 8.25 -13.80
N HIS A 114 -9.69 8.44 -14.97
CA HIS A 114 -9.86 9.74 -15.62
C HIS A 114 -11.34 10.15 -15.65
N GLY A 115 -11.67 11.38 -15.24
CA GLY A 115 -13.05 11.88 -15.28
C GLY A 115 -13.31 13.20 -14.51
N LEU A 116 -14.39 13.88 -14.89
CA LEU A 116 -14.96 15.05 -14.19
C LEU A 116 -15.94 14.58 -13.11
N GLY A 117 -15.76 15.01 -11.85
CA GLY A 117 -16.75 14.83 -10.79
C GLY A 117 -16.57 13.61 -9.88
N TYR A 118 -15.50 13.57 -9.07
CA TYR A 118 -15.43 12.78 -7.84
C TYR A 118 -14.22 13.21 -6.97
N PRO A 119 -14.37 13.42 -5.64
CA PRO A 119 -15.39 14.24 -4.99
C PRO A 119 -14.85 15.63 -4.59
N LEU A 120 -13.56 15.92 -4.83
CA LEU A 120 -12.91 17.09 -4.26
C LEU A 120 -12.28 17.94 -5.36
N PRO A 121 -12.78 19.18 -5.56
CA PRO A 121 -12.13 20.18 -6.39
C PRO A 121 -10.62 20.25 -6.13
N GLN A 122 -9.83 20.52 -7.17
CA GLN A 122 -8.36 20.52 -7.11
C GLN A 122 -7.80 21.41 -5.98
N PHE A 123 -8.53 22.47 -5.61
CA PHE A 123 -8.19 23.35 -4.49
C PHE A 123 -8.34 22.70 -3.10
N LEU A 124 -9.19 21.67 -2.94
CA LEU A 124 -9.32 20.89 -1.71
C LEU A 124 -8.34 19.71 -1.64
N GLN A 125 -7.76 19.30 -2.77
CA GLN A 125 -6.81 18.19 -2.83
C GLN A 125 -5.50 18.52 -2.12
N ARG A 126 -4.92 19.71 -2.35
CA ARG A 126 -3.68 20.14 -1.67
C ARG A 126 -3.79 20.19 -0.14
N PRO A 127 -4.83 20.77 0.47
CA PRO A 127 -4.97 20.76 1.93
C PRO A 127 -5.27 19.37 2.48
N LEU A 128 -6.06 18.54 1.78
CA LEU A 128 -6.32 17.16 2.20
C LEU A 128 -5.07 16.28 2.10
N TRP A 129 -4.26 16.46 1.07
CA TRP A 129 -2.99 15.77 0.91
C TRP A 129 -1.99 16.18 2.01
N ARG A 130 -1.88 17.48 2.30
CA ARG A 130 -1.07 17.98 3.43
C ARG A 130 -1.57 17.45 4.77
N TRP A 131 -2.89 17.36 4.96
CA TRP A 131 -3.49 16.74 6.14
C TRP A 131 -3.15 15.24 6.21
N TYR A 132 -3.28 14.51 5.12
CA TYR A 132 -2.93 13.08 5.05
C TYR A 132 -1.44 12.84 5.31
N GLN A 133 -0.55 13.66 4.73
CA GLN A 133 0.89 13.60 4.98
C GLN A 133 1.21 13.83 6.45
N ARG A 134 0.60 14.84 7.09
CA ARG A 134 0.75 15.11 8.53
C ARG A 134 0.21 13.97 9.38
N TRP A 135 -0.98 13.46 9.06
CA TRP A 135 -1.58 12.32 9.76
C TRP A 135 -0.74 11.05 9.61
N SER A 136 -0.22 10.79 8.42
CA SER A 136 0.66 9.66 8.13
C SER A 136 1.98 9.77 8.89
N ALA A 137 2.59 10.96 8.90
CA ALA A 137 3.81 11.22 9.67
C ALA A 137 3.59 11.06 11.20
N GLN A 138 2.46 11.56 11.72
CA GLN A 138 2.10 11.38 13.14
C GLN A 138 1.90 9.91 13.51
N LYS A 139 1.24 9.13 12.66
CA LYS A 139 1.05 7.69 12.91
C LYS A 139 2.31 6.86 12.77
N ALA A 140 3.22 7.24 11.87
CA ALA A 140 4.54 6.62 11.79
C ALA A 140 5.33 6.84 13.10
N ASN A 141 5.34 8.07 13.63
CA ASN A 141 6.04 8.39 14.88
C ASN A 141 5.41 7.73 16.13
N ALA A 142 4.08 7.63 16.19
CA ALA A 142 3.37 7.03 17.33
C ALA A 142 3.58 5.51 17.49
N THR A 143 4.27 4.85 16.55
CA THR A 143 4.54 3.41 16.59
C THR A 143 6.02 3.10 16.90
N SER A 144 6.78 4.11 17.37
CA SER A 144 8.23 4.01 17.68
C SER A 144 8.53 3.83 19.17
N VAL A 145 7.55 3.37 19.97
CA VAL A 145 7.71 3.09 21.41
C VAL A 145 7.49 1.61 21.66
#